data_AF-A0AAD5QUG8-F1
#
_entry.id   AF-A0AAD5QUG8-F1
#
_cell.length_a   1.000
_cell.length_b   1.000
_cell.length_c   1.000
_cell.angle_alpha   90.00
_cell.angle_beta   90.00
_cell.angle_gamma   90.00
#
_symmetry.space_group_name_H-M   'P 1'
#
loop_
_entity.id
_entity.type
_entity.pdbx_description
1 polymer ?
#
loop_
_entity_poly.entity_id
_entity_poly.type
_entity_poly.pdbx_seq_one_letter_code
_entity_poly.pdbx_strand_id
1 'polypeptide(L)'
;MKILITAAVFMTAASEFSPDFSAFLASYYGPYVRNQMERRDLGSKGSFGGKANRNERLNNQPIVFVHGVSDTAGEKIKYVADWFLSKGYKTNELYATTYFDGSQGNPLKWVEYGMRCEYVKQIRALIVATRLYNRSCCGCDRFLAWSSCI
;
A
#
# COMPACT_ATOMS: atom_id res chain seq x y z
N MET A 1 15.45 -28.04 37.96
CA MET A 1 14.63 -27.86 36.74
C MET A 1 15.04 -26.57 36.06
N LYS A 2 15.68 -26.65 34.87
CA LYS A 2 16.03 -25.47 34.07
C LYS A 2 14.81 -25.13 33.21
N ILE A 3 14.14 -24.02 33.51
CA ILE A 3 13.02 -23.51 32.72
C ILE A 3 13.62 -22.81 31.50
N LEU A 4 13.53 -23.45 30.33
CA LEU A 4 13.92 -22.85 29.05
C LEU A 4 12.79 -21.93 28.58
N ILE A 5 12.99 -20.62 28.70
CA ILE A 5 12.07 -19.61 28.16
C ILE A 5 12.31 -19.54 26.66
N THR A 6 11.44 -20.15 25.87
CA THR A 6 11.44 -20.02 24.42
C THR A 6 10.81 -18.68 24.07
N ALA A 7 11.61 -17.72 23.60
CA ALA A 7 11.11 -16.44 23.10
C ALA A 7 10.37 -16.68 21.78
N ALA A 8 9.04 -16.64 21.81
CA ALA A 8 8.22 -16.63 20.60
C ALA A 8 8.41 -15.29 19.89
N VAL A 9 9.11 -15.29 18.77
CA VAL A 9 9.20 -14.13 17.87
C VAL A 9 7.87 -14.02 17.14
N PHE A 10 6.98 -13.16 17.64
CA PHE A 10 5.78 -12.76 16.91
C PHE A 10 6.20 -11.91 15.70
N MET A 11 6.37 -12.54 14.53
CA MET A 11 6.43 -11.81 13.27
C MET A 11 5.04 -11.24 13.01
N THR A 12 4.84 -9.98 13.38
CA THR A 12 3.67 -9.22 12.96
C THR A 12 3.83 -8.98 11.45
N ALA A 13 3.00 -9.65 10.65
CA ALA A 13 2.92 -9.39 9.22
C ALA A 13 2.27 -8.01 9.03
N ALA A 14 3.08 -6.96 9.05
CA ALA A 14 2.61 -5.61 8.74
C ALA A 14 2.38 -5.52 7.22
N SER A 15 1.19 -5.07 6.79
CA SER A 15 1.07 -4.47 5.47
C SER A 15 1.65 -3.07 5.62
N GLU A 16 2.97 -3.01 5.45
CA GLU A 16 3.73 -1.78 5.55
C GLU A 16 4.36 -1.52 4.19
N PHE A 17 4.50 -0.23 3.85
CA PHE A 17 5.44 0.12 2.80
C PHE A 17 6.82 -0.44 3.15
N SER A 18 7.63 -0.76 2.14
CA SER A 18 8.99 -1.17 2.43
C SER A 18 9.72 -0.06 3.21
N PRO A 19 10.68 -0.40 4.08
CA PRO A 19 11.44 0.60 4.82
C PRO A 19 12.09 1.66 3.91
N ASP A 20 12.55 1.26 2.71
CA ASP A 20 13.12 2.17 1.71
C ASP A 20 12.10 3.18 1.17
N PHE A 21 10.88 2.72 0.84
CA PHE A 21 9.83 3.60 0.35
C PHE A 21 9.27 4.50 1.45
N SER A 22 9.09 3.97 2.67
CA SER A 22 8.68 4.75 3.84
C SER A 22 9.70 5.86 4.16
N ALA A 23 11.00 5.56 4.10
CA ALA A 23 12.06 6.54 4.26
C ALA A 23 12.06 7.60 3.14
N PHE A 24 11.83 7.19 1.89
CA PHE A 24 11.67 8.11 0.77
C PHE A 24 10.49 9.08 0.99
N LEU A 25 9.32 8.58 1.40
CA LEU A 25 8.16 9.43 1.69
C LEU A 25 8.45 10.42 2.81
N ALA A 26 9.09 9.96 3.88
CA ALA A 26 9.47 10.80 5.02
C ALA A 26 10.44 11.92 4.59
N SER A 27 11.43 11.59 3.77
CA SER A 27 12.45 12.52 3.31
C SER A 27 11.92 13.52 2.29
N TYR A 28 11.08 13.08 1.35
CA TYR A 28 10.63 13.91 0.23
C TYR A 28 9.38 14.74 0.58
N TYR A 29 8.43 14.17 1.34
CA TYR A 29 7.15 14.80 1.66
C TYR A 29 6.97 15.13 3.15
N GLY A 30 7.82 14.57 4.02
CA GLY A 30 7.71 14.73 5.46
C GLY A 30 6.97 13.59 6.17
N PRO A 31 7.15 13.46 7.49
CA PRO A 31 6.64 12.33 8.28
C PRO A 31 5.10 12.29 8.35
N TYR A 32 4.43 13.44 8.27
CA TYR A 32 2.96 13.50 8.25
C TYR A 32 2.40 12.80 7.01
N VAL A 33 2.90 13.15 5.83
CA VAL A 33 2.45 12.56 4.56
C VAL A 33 2.77 11.07 4.52
N ARG A 34 3.97 10.66 4.98
CA ARG A 34 4.32 9.25 5.14
C ARG A 34 3.27 8.52 5.98
N ASN A 35 2.96 9.00 7.19
CA ASN A 35 2.01 8.34 8.08
C ASN A 35 0.62 8.22 7.46
N GLN A 36 0.14 9.28 6.81
CA GLN A 36 -1.14 9.29 6.11
C GLN A 36 -1.20 8.27 4.98
N MET A 37 -0.13 8.14 4.19
CA MET A 37 -0.09 7.17 3.08
C MET A 37 0.12 5.74 3.55
N GLU A 38 0.90 5.50 4.61
CA GLU A 38 1.32 4.16 5.00
C GLU A 38 0.25 3.43 5.82
N ARG A 39 -0.54 4.17 6.59
CA ARG A 39 -1.67 3.64 7.37
C ARG A 39 -1.27 2.49 8.30
N ARG A 40 -0.13 2.64 9.00
CA ARG A 40 0.36 1.66 9.99
C ARG A 40 -0.64 1.40 11.12
N ASP A 41 -1.50 2.38 11.39
CA ASP A 41 -2.60 2.26 12.35
C ASP A 41 -3.61 1.14 12.00
N LEU A 42 -3.67 0.72 10.73
CA LEU A 42 -4.53 -0.37 10.26
C LEU A 42 -3.85 -1.75 10.24
N GLY A 43 -2.58 -1.86 10.66
CA GLY A 43 -1.85 -3.13 10.68
C GLY A 43 -1.78 -3.78 9.30
N SER A 44 -2.23 -5.03 9.17
CA SER A 44 -2.26 -5.78 7.91
C SER A 44 -3.29 -5.29 6.88
N LYS A 45 -4.18 -4.35 7.27
CA LYS A 45 -5.15 -3.68 6.39
C LYS A 45 -4.66 -2.32 5.89
N GLY A 46 -3.44 -1.93 6.28
CA GLY A 46 -2.78 -0.71 5.85
C GLY A 46 -2.35 -0.77 4.38
N SER A 47 -1.22 -0.13 4.11
CA SER A 47 -0.75 0.12 2.74
C SER A 47 0.44 -0.78 2.39
N PHE A 48 0.71 -1.00 1.11
CA PHE A 48 1.84 -1.84 0.69
C PHE A 48 2.53 -1.27 -0.55
N GLY A 49 3.79 -1.66 -0.72
CA GLY A 49 4.62 -1.34 -1.88
C GLY A 49 5.99 -0.78 -1.51
N GLY A 50 6.86 -0.66 -2.51
CA GLY A 50 8.23 -0.20 -2.35
C GLY A 50 9.26 -1.31 -2.52
N LYS A 51 10.52 -0.91 -2.69
CA LYS A 51 11.64 -1.83 -2.90
C LYS A 51 12.14 -2.40 -1.59
N ALA A 52 12.57 -3.66 -1.57
CA ALA A 52 13.25 -4.21 -0.40
C ALA A 52 14.57 -3.48 -0.12
N ASN A 53 15.21 -2.95 -1.17
CA ASN A 53 16.38 -2.07 -1.08
C ASN A 53 16.51 -1.19 -2.34
N ARG A 54 17.32 -0.14 -2.24
CA ARG A 54 17.50 0.87 -3.29
C ARG A 54 17.97 0.33 -4.65
N ASN A 55 18.67 -0.80 -4.66
CA ASN A 55 19.26 -1.38 -5.87
C ASN A 55 18.28 -2.24 -6.67
N GLU A 56 17.09 -2.52 -6.14
CA GLU A 56 16.12 -3.29 -6.88
C GLU A 56 15.65 -2.56 -8.15
N ARG A 57 15.67 -3.33 -9.24
CA ARG A 57 15.19 -2.91 -10.54
C ARG A 57 13.80 -3.47 -10.79
N LEU A 58 13.01 -2.62 -11.45
CA LEU A 58 11.70 -2.95 -11.96
C LEU A 58 11.90 -3.71 -13.28
N ASN A 59 11.18 -4.81 -13.41
CA ASN A 59 11.01 -5.58 -14.63
C ASN A 59 9.74 -5.14 -15.38
N ASN A 60 8.73 -4.70 -14.66
CA ASN A 60 7.45 -4.26 -15.17
C ASN A 60 7.13 -2.84 -14.75
N GLN A 61 6.10 -2.30 -15.40
CA GLN A 61 5.52 -1.02 -15.07
C GLN A 61 4.88 -1.05 -13.67
N PRO A 62 5.23 -0.12 -12.74
CA PRO A 62 4.56 -0.05 -11.45
C PRO A 62 3.05 0.13 -11.59
N ILE A 63 2.32 -0.58 -10.74
CA ILE A 63 0.86 -0.53 -10.62
C ILE A 63 0.52 0.11 -9.28
N VAL A 64 -0.35 1.12 -9.32
CA VAL A 64 -0.99 1.69 -8.13
C VAL A 64 -2.43 1.23 -8.10
N PHE A 65 -2.79 0.42 -7.12
CA PHE A 65 -4.14 -0.05 -6.86
C PHE A 65 -4.90 0.95 -5.98
N VAL A 66 -6.21 1.03 -6.22
CA VAL A 66 -7.14 1.83 -5.42
C VAL A 66 -8.24 0.89 -4.96
N HIS A 67 -8.44 0.77 -3.65
CA HIS A 67 -9.47 -0.11 -3.09
C HIS A 67 -10.88 0.45 -3.30
N GLY A 68 -11.86 -0.46 -3.31
CA GLY A 68 -13.28 -0.12 -3.40
C GLY A 68 -13.85 0.40 -2.07
N VAL A 69 -15.14 0.73 -2.10
CA VAL A 69 -15.91 1.13 -0.92
C VAL A 69 -15.93 -0.01 0.10
N SER A 70 -15.85 0.35 1.40
CA SER A 70 -15.86 -0.59 2.53
C SER A 70 -14.68 -1.58 2.61
N ASP A 71 -13.68 -1.41 1.76
CA ASP A 71 -12.47 -2.24 1.67
C ASP A 71 -11.23 -1.42 2.10
N THR A 72 -10.08 -2.08 2.15
CA THR A 72 -8.79 -1.45 2.41
C THR A 72 -7.73 -2.00 1.46
N ALA A 73 -6.54 -1.40 1.40
CA ALA A 73 -5.47 -1.89 0.53
C ALA A 73 -5.02 -3.32 0.93
N GLY A 74 -4.96 -3.63 2.23
CA GLY A 74 -4.58 -4.95 2.73
C GLY A 74 -5.65 -6.06 2.61
N GLU A 75 -6.83 -5.76 2.06
CA GLU A 75 -7.96 -6.69 1.94
C GLU A 75 -8.12 -7.19 0.49
N LYS A 76 -9.19 -6.86 -0.26
CA LYS A 76 -9.41 -7.48 -1.59
C LYS A 76 -8.31 -7.13 -2.58
N ILE A 77 -7.81 -5.91 -2.51
CA ILE A 77 -6.73 -5.41 -3.36
C ILE A 77 -5.44 -6.22 -3.15
N LYS A 78 -5.18 -6.71 -1.94
CA LYS A 78 -4.01 -7.53 -1.67
C LYS A 78 -4.03 -8.84 -2.45
N TYR A 79 -5.19 -9.49 -2.59
CA TYR A 79 -5.32 -10.69 -3.43
C TYR A 79 -5.09 -10.39 -4.92
N VAL A 80 -5.52 -9.23 -5.39
CA VAL A 80 -5.25 -8.79 -6.78
C VAL A 80 -3.75 -8.56 -6.97
N ALA A 81 -3.09 -7.91 -6.02
CA ALA A 81 -1.63 -7.75 -6.05
C ALA A 81 -0.91 -9.11 -6.06
N ASP A 82 -1.34 -10.06 -5.23
CA ASP A 82 -0.77 -11.42 -5.21
C ASP A 82 -1.00 -12.18 -6.51
N TRP A 83 -2.12 -11.95 -7.19
CA TRP A 83 -2.32 -12.45 -8.55
C TRP A 83 -1.30 -11.86 -9.53
N PHE A 84 -1.01 -10.56 -9.48
CA PHE A 84 0.04 -9.95 -10.31
C PHE A 84 1.42 -10.53 -9.99
N LEU A 85 1.73 -10.80 -8.71
CA LEU A 85 2.97 -11.51 -8.33
C LEU A 85 3.07 -12.87 -9.03
N SER A 86 1.97 -13.63 -9.08
CA SER A 86 1.91 -14.92 -9.80
C SER A 86 2.11 -14.78 -11.32
N LYS A 87 1.96 -13.58 -11.87
CA LYS A 87 2.18 -13.26 -13.30
C LYS A 87 3.54 -12.64 -13.58
N GLY A 88 4.46 -12.68 -12.63
CA GLY A 88 5.84 -12.21 -12.81
C GLY A 88 6.06 -10.75 -12.44
N TYR A 89 5.10 -10.10 -11.78
CA TYR A 89 5.36 -8.83 -11.09
C TYR A 89 6.14 -9.07 -9.81
N LYS A 90 6.87 -8.05 -9.38
CA LYS A 90 7.56 -8.01 -8.10
C LYS A 90 6.80 -7.14 -7.11
N THR A 91 7.00 -7.38 -5.81
CA THR A 91 6.37 -6.57 -4.75
C THR A 91 6.71 -5.08 -4.87
N ASN A 92 7.90 -4.76 -5.38
CA ASN A 92 8.35 -3.39 -5.61
C ASN A 92 7.73 -2.71 -6.85
N GLU A 93 6.87 -3.40 -7.58
CA GLU A 93 6.09 -2.90 -8.71
C GLU A 93 4.62 -2.72 -8.32
N LEU A 94 4.20 -3.12 -7.12
CA LEU A 94 2.80 -3.15 -6.69
C LEU A 94 2.61 -2.23 -5.49
N TYR A 95 1.74 -1.23 -5.64
CA TYR A 95 1.54 -0.18 -4.64
C TYR A 95 0.05 0.00 -4.35
N ALA A 96 -0.30 0.22 -3.09
CA ALA A 96 -1.66 0.61 -2.70
C ALA A 96 -1.62 1.39 -1.39
N THR A 97 -2.56 2.33 -1.21
CA THR A 97 -2.79 3.03 0.06
C THR A 97 -4.25 2.94 0.47
N THR A 98 -4.50 2.87 1.76
CA THR A 98 -5.85 2.92 2.33
C THR A 98 -6.29 4.36 2.55
N TYR A 99 -7.11 4.92 1.64
CA TYR A 99 -7.58 6.30 1.71
C TYR A 99 -8.75 6.48 2.70
N PHE A 100 -9.40 5.39 3.10
CA PHE A 100 -10.43 5.35 4.15
C PHE A 100 -10.41 3.99 4.84
N ASP A 101 -10.80 3.94 6.11
CA ASP A 101 -10.65 2.81 7.03
C ASP A 101 -11.51 1.56 6.73
N GLY A 102 -12.01 1.42 5.50
CA GLY A 102 -12.89 0.32 5.11
C GLY A 102 -14.22 0.32 5.88
N SER A 103 -14.82 -0.87 6.03
CA SER A 103 -16.08 -1.06 6.75
C SER A 103 -15.95 -0.89 8.27
N GLN A 104 -14.75 -1.06 8.84
CA GLN A 104 -14.51 -1.12 10.29
C GLN A 104 -15.48 -2.07 11.04
N GLY A 105 -15.92 -3.16 10.39
CA GLY A 105 -16.89 -4.10 10.95
C GLY A 105 -18.34 -3.61 10.95
N ASN A 106 -18.61 -2.42 10.41
CA ASN A 106 -19.96 -1.90 10.21
C ASN A 106 -20.38 -2.03 8.73
N PRO A 107 -21.36 -2.90 8.40
CA PRO A 107 -21.81 -3.08 7.02
C PRO A 107 -22.57 -1.88 6.46
N LEU A 108 -22.92 -0.88 7.27
CA LEU A 108 -23.54 0.37 6.81
C LEU A 108 -22.53 1.50 6.60
N LYS A 109 -21.23 1.28 6.88
CA LYS A 109 -20.19 2.32 6.75
C LYS A 109 -20.08 2.88 5.33
N TRP A 110 -20.52 2.14 4.30
CA TRP A 110 -20.56 2.63 2.92
C TRP A 110 -21.45 3.88 2.75
N VAL A 111 -22.42 4.15 3.63
CA VAL A 111 -23.22 5.38 3.54
C VAL A 111 -22.42 6.63 3.90
N GLU A 112 -21.34 6.46 4.66
CA GLU A 112 -20.38 7.52 5.01
C GLU A 112 -19.32 7.71 3.92
N TYR A 113 -19.20 6.76 2.99
CA TYR A 113 -18.30 6.83 1.84
C TYR A 113 -18.81 7.86 0.83
N GLY A 114 -18.35 9.09 0.97
CA GLY A 114 -18.46 10.13 -0.04
C GLY A 114 -17.18 10.26 -0.85
N MET A 115 -17.29 10.67 -2.11
CA MET A 115 -16.15 11.13 -2.90
C MET A 115 -15.62 12.45 -2.31
N ARG A 116 -14.64 12.37 -1.42
CA ARG A 116 -14.03 13.54 -0.78
C ARG A 116 -12.73 13.94 -1.48
N CYS A 117 -12.48 15.24 -1.51
CA CYS A 117 -11.25 15.78 -2.11
C CYS A 117 -9.98 15.23 -1.44
N GLU A 118 -10.03 14.95 -0.14
CA GLU A 118 -8.91 14.38 0.62
C GLU A 118 -8.50 12.99 0.11
N TYR A 119 -9.47 12.11 -0.17
CA TYR A 119 -9.20 10.77 -0.70
C TYR A 119 -8.58 10.82 -2.10
N VAL A 120 -9.13 11.67 -2.97
CA VAL A 120 -8.60 11.89 -4.33
C VAL A 120 -7.17 12.44 -4.28
N LYS A 121 -6.89 13.38 -3.37
CA LYS A 121 -5.56 13.94 -3.17
C LYS A 121 -4.57 12.89 -2.67
N GLN A 122 -4.97 12.02 -1.75
CA GLN A 122 -4.11 10.95 -1.24
C GLN A 122 -3.77 9.94 -2.35
N ILE A 123 -4.74 9.51 -3.15
CA ILE A 123 -4.51 8.62 -4.30
C ILE A 123 -3.55 9.29 -5.30
N ARG A 124 -3.80 10.55 -5.66
CA ARG A 124 -2.91 11.32 -6.56
C ARG A 124 -1.49 11.43 -6.00
N ALA A 125 -1.36 11.65 -4.69
CA ALA A 125 -0.07 11.75 -4.04
C ALA A 125 0.71 10.42 -4.12
N LEU A 126 0.04 9.27 -3.94
CA LEU A 126 0.68 7.96 -4.11
C LEU A 126 1.14 7.75 -5.55
N ILE A 127 0.32 8.06 -6.57
CA ILE A 127 0.71 7.95 -7.98
C ILE A 127 1.98 8.76 -8.28
N VAL A 128 2.02 10.01 -7.82
CA VAL A 128 3.17 10.89 -8.01
C VAL A 128 4.39 10.38 -7.26
N ALA A 129 4.22 9.90 -6.03
CA ALA A 129 5.29 9.33 -5.22
C ALA A 129 5.87 8.06 -5.86
N THR A 130 5.03 7.12 -6.33
CA THR A 130 5.46 5.90 -7.03
C THR A 130 6.25 6.26 -8.30
N ARG A 131 5.79 7.25 -9.06
CA ARG A 131 6.52 7.73 -10.24
C ARG A 131 7.87 8.32 -9.87
N LEU A 132 7.92 9.21 -8.87
CA LEU A 132 9.15 9.86 -8.39
C LEU A 132 10.18 8.86 -7.86
N TYR A 133 9.72 7.91 -7.07
CA TYR A 133 10.52 6.87 -6.45
C TYR A 133 11.16 5.93 -7.49
N ASN A 134 10.46 5.67 -8.59
CA ASN A 134 10.87 4.74 -9.64
C ASN A 134 11.40 5.41 -10.92
N ARG A 135 11.79 6.70 -10.86
CA ARG A 135 12.24 7.52 -12.01
C ARG A 135 13.39 6.97 -12.86
N SER A 136 13.99 5.84 -12.51
CA SER A 136 14.96 5.11 -13.33
C SER A 136 14.34 4.28 -14.48
N CYS A 137 13.02 4.26 -14.65
CA CYS A 137 12.38 3.48 -15.72
C CYS A 137 11.72 4.38 -16.78
N CYS A 138 12.19 4.27 -18.03
CA CYS A 138 11.58 4.90 -19.21
C CYS A 138 10.26 4.20 -19.55
N GLY A 139 9.13 4.93 -19.59
CA GLY A 139 7.79 4.39 -19.89
C GLY A 139 6.84 4.28 -18.69
N CYS A 140 7.15 4.97 -17.60
CA CYS A 140 6.58 4.73 -16.27
C CYS A 140 5.13 5.17 -15.96
N ASP A 141 4.17 5.05 -16.90
CA ASP A 141 2.79 5.50 -16.68
C ASP A 141 1.73 4.43 -17.05
N ARG A 142 1.46 3.44 -16.17
CA ARG A 142 0.22 2.63 -16.20
C ARG A 142 -0.45 2.65 -14.84
N PHE A 143 -1.74 3.00 -14.81
CA PHE A 143 -2.57 3.08 -13.62
C PHE A 143 -3.67 2.02 -13.70
N LEU A 144 -3.88 1.26 -12.63
CA LEU A 144 -4.99 0.30 -12.52
C LEU A 144 -5.79 0.64 -11.26
N ALA A 145 -6.80 1.51 -11.42
CA ALA A 145 -7.85 1.61 -10.42
C ALA A 145 -8.81 0.43 -10.61
N TRP A 146 -9.07 -0.31 -9.54
CA TRP A 146 -10.04 -1.39 -9.52
C TRP A 146 -10.99 -1.21 -8.34
N SER A 147 -12.15 -0.62 -8.57
CA SER A 147 -13.23 -0.60 -7.59
C SER A 147 -14.18 -1.76 -7.88
N SER A 148 -14.35 -2.69 -6.94
CA SER A 148 -15.56 -3.53 -6.93
C SER A 148 -16.72 -2.63 -6.50
N CYS A 149 -17.55 -2.17 -7.44
CA CYS A 149 -18.89 -1.72 -7.09
C CYS A 149 -19.74 -2.97 -6.90
N ILE A 150 -20.06 -3.31 -5.65
CA ILE A 150 -21.20 -4.17 -5.29
C ILE A 150 -22.22 -3.26 -4.63
#